data_AF-A0A2E1RXW7-F1
#
_entry.id   AF-A0A2E1RXW7-F1
#
_cell.length_a   1.000
_cell.length_b   1.000
_cell.length_c   1.000
_cell.angle_alpha   90.00
_cell.angle_beta   90.00
_cell.angle_gamma   90.00
#
_symmetry.space_group_name_H-M   'P 1'
#
loop_
_entity.id
_entity.type
_entity.pdbx_description
1 polymer ?
#
loop_
_entity_poly.entity_id
_entity_poly.type
_entity_poly.pdbx_seq_one_letter_code
_entity_poly.pdbx_strand_id
1 'polypeptide(L)'
;MAEMRREVIEAAIASGLKVAFADGVLQAHEQERLLARMRHEIDGDIVSQGILTRILGEYLELYRTNRDAAHARAEKAMDMSFQPKEAEQIIRLCIAVGYSKKVMSYVERQACRQITERLGVKPEDYDL
;
A
#
# COMPACT_ATOMS: atom_id res chain seq x y z
N MET A 1 4.47 -22.18 -5.48
CA MET A 1 4.33 -20.72 -5.28
C MET A 1 3.14 -20.56 -4.34
N ALA A 2 3.32 -19.94 -3.18
CA ALA A 2 2.20 -19.73 -2.25
C ALA A 2 1.37 -18.53 -2.74
N GLU A 3 0.06 -18.72 -2.85
CA GLU A 3 -0.89 -17.66 -3.20
C GLU A 3 -0.88 -16.57 -2.10
N MET A 4 -0.78 -15.31 -2.50
CA MET A 4 -0.81 -14.20 -1.55
C MET A 4 -2.24 -14.05 -1.02
N ARG A 5 -2.40 -14.06 0.31
CA ARG A 5 -3.72 -13.94 0.92
C ARG A 5 -4.38 -12.62 0.52
N ARG A 6 -5.70 -12.65 0.29
CA ARG A 6 -6.47 -11.45 -0.08
C ARG A 6 -6.26 -10.29 0.90
N GLU A 7 -6.13 -10.58 2.20
CA GLU A 7 -5.92 -9.58 3.24
C GLU A 7 -4.58 -8.86 3.07
N VAL A 8 -3.54 -9.59 2.68
CA VAL A 8 -2.20 -9.01 2.42
C VAL A 8 -2.26 -8.13 1.18
N ILE A 9 -2.92 -8.58 0.11
CA ILE A 9 -3.15 -7.78 -1.10
C ILE A 9 -3.93 -6.50 -0.74
N GLU A 10 -4.99 -6.62 0.06
CA GLU A 10 -5.81 -5.47 0.45
C GLU A 10 -5.00 -4.46 1.28
N ALA A 11 -4.27 -4.91 2.28
CA ALA A 11 -3.43 -4.05 3.12
C ALA A 11 -2.31 -3.39 2.31
N ALA A 12 -1.68 -4.11 1.39
CA ALA A 12 -0.65 -3.59 0.50
C ALA A 12 -1.18 -2.46 -0.41
N ILE A 13 -2.33 -2.66 -1.06
CA ILE A 13 -2.97 -1.62 -1.89
C ILE A 13 -3.35 -0.42 -1.02
N ALA A 14 -4.00 -0.69 0.11
CA ALA A 14 -4.55 0.36 0.96
C ALA A 14 -3.47 1.28 1.55
N SER A 15 -2.41 0.67 2.07
CA SER A 15 -1.25 1.37 2.63
C SER A 15 -0.46 2.12 1.54
N GLY A 16 -0.21 1.48 0.39
CA GLY A 16 0.43 2.12 -0.75
C GLY A 16 -0.34 3.33 -1.27
N LEU A 17 -1.67 3.24 -1.36
CA LEU A 17 -2.51 4.39 -1.70
C LEU A 17 -2.52 5.46 -0.61
N LYS A 18 -2.53 5.08 0.68
CA LYS A 18 -2.43 6.07 1.77
C LYS A 18 -1.14 6.89 1.65
N VAL A 19 -0.02 6.28 1.26
CA VAL A 19 1.23 6.99 0.96
C VAL A 19 1.09 7.86 -0.28
N ALA A 20 0.59 7.32 -1.39
CA ALA A 20 0.45 8.06 -2.64
C ALA A 20 -0.55 9.22 -2.56
N PHE A 21 -1.49 9.19 -1.62
CA PHE A 21 -2.42 10.28 -1.32
C PHE A 21 -1.97 11.17 -0.15
N ALA A 22 -0.78 10.97 0.43
CA ALA A 22 -0.35 11.69 1.63
C ALA A 22 -0.23 13.20 1.42
N ASP A 23 0.09 13.65 0.20
CA ASP A 23 0.11 15.07 -0.18
C ASP A 23 -1.26 15.58 -0.67
N GLY A 24 -2.29 14.73 -0.65
CA GLY A 24 -3.66 15.04 -1.04
C GLY A 24 -3.97 14.86 -2.52
N VAL A 25 -3.00 14.48 -3.36
CA VAL A 25 -3.20 14.29 -4.81
C VAL A 25 -2.45 13.06 -5.32
N LEU A 26 -3.19 12.03 -5.72
CA LEU A 26 -2.61 10.90 -6.46
C LEU A 26 -2.27 11.32 -7.89
N GLN A 27 -1.00 11.21 -8.27
CA GLN A 27 -0.51 11.44 -9.62
C GLN A 27 -0.54 10.14 -10.42
N ALA A 28 -0.77 10.25 -11.74
CA ALA A 28 -0.90 9.08 -12.61
C ALA A 28 0.32 8.13 -12.53
N HIS A 29 1.54 8.67 -12.43
CA HIS A 29 2.75 7.86 -12.33
C HIS A 29 2.91 7.13 -10.98
N GLU A 30 2.34 7.65 -9.90
CA GLU A 30 2.31 6.98 -8.58
C GLU A 30 1.38 5.78 -8.63
N GLN A 31 0.22 5.96 -9.26
CA GLN A 31 -0.74 4.88 -9.49
C GLN A 31 -0.14 3.78 -10.37
N GLU A 32 0.49 4.14 -11.49
CA GLU A 32 1.16 3.20 -12.38
C GLU A 32 2.29 2.44 -11.67
N ARG A 33 3.08 3.12 -10.83
CA ARG A 33 4.16 2.47 -10.08
C ARG A 33 3.63 1.54 -8.98
N LEU A 34 2.60 1.95 -8.25
CA LEU A 34 1.93 1.08 -7.28
C LEU A 34 1.45 -0.21 -7.97
N LEU A 35 0.77 -0.06 -9.11
CA LEU A 35 0.32 -1.18 -9.93
C LEU A 35 1.47 -2.06 -10.39
N ALA A 36 2.51 -1.48 -10.98
CA ALA A 36 3.65 -2.22 -11.50
C ALA A 36 4.37 -3.00 -10.38
N ARG A 37 4.57 -2.37 -9.21
CA ARG A 37 5.21 -3.03 -8.07
C ARG A 37 4.33 -4.14 -7.53
N MET A 38 3.03 -3.91 -7.34
CA MET A 38 2.10 -4.95 -6.89
C MET A 38 2.03 -6.14 -7.85
N ARG A 39 2.02 -5.88 -9.16
CA ARG A 39 2.04 -6.96 -10.16
C ARG A 39 3.29 -7.80 -10.08
N HIS A 40 4.44 -7.19 -9.82
CA HIS A 40 5.71 -7.89 -9.62
C HIS A 40 5.73 -8.71 -8.32
N GLU A 41 5.14 -8.20 -7.23
CA GLU A 41 5.08 -8.93 -5.95
C GLU A 41 4.07 -10.09 -5.97
N ILE A 42 3.01 -10.00 -6.79
CA ILE A 42 1.92 -10.99 -6.91
C ILE A 42 2.18 -11.95 -8.11
N ASP A 43 3.43 -12.18 -8.47
CA ASP A 43 3.83 -12.81 -9.72
C ASP A 43 3.06 -14.12 -10.08
N GLY A 44 2.64 -14.23 -11.34
CA GLY A 44 2.14 -15.45 -11.97
C GLY A 44 0.73 -15.95 -11.61
N ASP A 45 0.04 -15.39 -10.61
CA ASP A 45 -1.30 -15.84 -10.20
C ASP A 45 -2.43 -14.95 -10.73
N ILE A 46 -3.14 -15.44 -11.76
CA ILE A 46 -4.28 -14.75 -12.39
C ILE A 46 -5.38 -14.40 -11.36
N VAL A 47 -5.62 -15.25 -10.36
CA VAL A 47 -6.64 -15.02 -9.33
C VAL A 47 -6.26 -13.82 -8.48
N SER A 48 -5.04 -13.81 -7.94
CA SER A 48 -4.53 -12.68 -7.17
C SER A 48 -4.43 -11.38 -7.99
N GLN A 49 -4.13 -11.46 -9.29
CA GLN A 49 -4.14 -10.29 -10.19
C GLN A 49 -5.56 -9.71 -10.41
N GLY A 50 -6.56 -10.57 -10.51
CA GLY A 50 -7.97 -10.17 -10.55
C GLY A 50 -8.42 -9.50 -9.24
N ILE A 51 -8.02 -10.06 -8.10
CA ILE A 51 -8.26 -9.50 -6.77
C ILE A 51 -7.59 -8.13 -6.62
N LEU A 52 -6.32 -8.01 -7.02
CA LEU A 52 -5.55 -6.76 -7.03
C LEU A 52 -6.29 -5.66 -7.80
N THR A 53 -6.68 -5.93 -9.04
CA THR A 53 -7.33 -4.95 -9.90
C THR A 53 -8.67 -4.49 -9.32
N ARG A 54 -9.45 -5.43 -8.77
CA ARG A 54 -10.74 -5.12 -8.13
C ARG A 54 -10.55 -4.24 -6.90
N ILE A 55 -9.69 -4.64 -5.97
CA ILE A 55 -9.49 -3.90 -4.71
C ILE A 55 -8.93 -2.51 -5.00
N LEU A 56 -7.97 -2.39 -5.94
CA LEU A 56 -7.45 -1.09 -6.33
C LEU A 56 -8.55 -0.17 -6.87
N GLY A 57 -9.39 -0.68 -7.78
CA GLY A 57 -10.50 0.10 -8.33
C GLY A 57 -11.48 0.59 -7.25
N GLU A 58 -11.82 -0.28 -6.30
CA GLU A 58 -12.67 0.07 -5.16
C GLU A 58 -12.05 1.19 -4.30
N TYR A 59 -10.76 1.13 -4.00
CA TYR A 59 -10.09 2.18 -3.22
C TYR A 59 -9.96 3.49 -3.99
N LEU A 60 -9.60 3.45 -5.28
CA LEU A 60 -9.49 4.66 -6.10
C LEU A 60 -10.83 5.38 -6.20
N GLU A 61 -11.92 4.64 -6.40
CA GLU A 61 -13.27 5.21 -6.41
C GLU A 61 -13.65 5.78 -5.03
N LEU A 62 -13.29 5.09 -3.96
CA LEU A 62 -13.54 5.58 -2.60
C LEU A 62 -12.75 6.85 -2.30
N TYR A 63 -11.48 6.93 -2.68
CA TYR A 63 -10.68 8.16 -2.54
C TYR A 63 -11.25 9.33 -3.36
N ARG A 64 -11.86 9.05 -4.52
CA ARG A 64 -12.52 10.06 -5.36
C ARG A 64 -13.82 10.58 -4.74
N THR A 65 -14.58 9.72 -4.09
CA THR A 65 -15.95 10.02 -3.61
C THR A 65 -16.01 10.40 -2.14
N ASN A 66 -15.16 9.81 -1.30
CA ASN A 66 -15.09 10.03 0.15
C ASN A 66 -13.72 9.63 0.71
N ARG A 67 -12.81 10.61 0.84
CA ARG A 67 -11.44 10.39 1.35
C ARG A 67 -11.41 9.87 2.77
N ASP A 68 -12.28 10.36 3.65
CA ASP A 68 -12.31 9.93 5.06
C ASP A 68 -12.68 8.45 5.17
N ALA A 69 -13.66 8.00 4.37
CA ALA A 69 -14.02 6.60 4.27
C ALA A 69 -12.88 5.74 3.68
N ALA A 70 -12.15 6.27 2.69
CA ALA A 70 -10.99 5.59 2.12
C ALA A 70 -9.88 5.40 3.16
N HIS A 71 -9.57 6.43 3.94
CA HIS A 71 -8.60 6.36 5.01
C HIS A 71 -9.03 5.38 6.10
N ALA A 72 -10.28 5.44 6.57
CA ALA A 72 -10.79 4.53 7.57
C ALA A 72 -10.75 3.06 7.10
N ARG A 73 -11.09 2.80 5.83
CA ARG A 73 -10.98 1.46 5.24
C ARG A 73 -9.54 0.99 5.18
N ALA A 74 -8.61 1.87 4.79
CA ALA A 74 -7.20 1.54 4.72
C ALA A 74 -6.62 1.21 6.09
N GLU A 75 -6.98 1.98 7.10
CA GLU A 75 -6.60 1.75 8.49
C GLU A 75 -7.07 0.39 8.99
N LYS A 76 -8.34 0.07 8.77
CA LYS A 76 -8.90 -1.24 9.10
C LYS A 76 -8.16 -2.40 8.41
N ALA A 77 -7.72 -2.21 7.16
CA ALA A 77 -6.97 -3.23 6.44
C ALA A 77 -5.57 -3.44 7.04
N MET A 78 -4.93 -2.39 7.55
CA MET A 78 -3.59 -2.48 8.18
C MET A 78 -3.63 -3.00 9.61
N ASP A 79 -4.77 -2.91 10.29
CA ASP A 79 -4.93 -3.38 11.68
C ASP A 79 -5.16 -4.91 11.77
N MET A 80 -5.11 -5.62 10.64
CA MET A 80 -5.20 -7.08 10.61
C MET A 80 -3.90 -7.75 11.08
N SER A 81 -3.98 -9.01 11.51
CA SER A 81 -2.78 -9.79 11.85
C SER A 81 -2.05 -10.27 10.59
N PHE A 82 -0.79 -9.85 10.49
CA PHE A 82 0.13 -10.26 9.43
C PHE A 82 1.29 -11.07 10.00
N GLN A 83 1.76 -12.04 9.22
CA GLN A 83 3.06 -12.67 9.48
C GLN A 83 4.17 -11.62 9.29
N PRO A 84 5.31 -11.72 9.98
CA PRO A 84 6.39 -10.75 9.86
C PRO A 84 6.83 -10.48 8.41
N LYS A 85 6.88 -11.53 7.58
CA LYS A 85 7.21 -11.41 6.15
C LYS A 85 6.15 -10.66 5.35
N GLU A 86 4.87 -10.84 5.69
CA GLU A 86 3.77 -10.14 5.02
C GLU A 86 3.81 -8.64 5.40
N ALA A 87 4.03 -8.33 6.68
CA ALA A 87 4.19 -6.96 7.15
C ALA A 87 5.39 -6.26 6.47
N GLU A 88 6.53 -6.96 6.36
CA GLU A 88 7.72 -6.48 5.65
C GLU A 88 7.43 -6.22 4.16
N GLN A 89 6.71 -7.12 3.49
CA GLN A 89 6.30 -6.93 2.09
C GLN A 89 5.44 -5.68 1.91
N ILE A 90 4.46 -5.47 2.81
CA ILE A 90 3.56 -4.30 2.78
C ILE A 90 4.36 -3.00 2.91
N ILE A 91 5.25 -2.89 3.90
CA ILE A 91 6.00 -1.64 4.09
C ILE A 91 7.02 -1.39 2.97
N ARG A 92 7.69 -2.44 2.45
CA ARG A 92 8.62 -2.31 1.31
C ARG A 92 7.92 -1.78 0.06
N LEU A 93 6.69 -2.19 -0.18
CA LEU A 93 5.84 -1.62 -1.23
C LEU A 93 5.58 -0.14 -0.99
N CYS A 94 5.15 0.25 0.23
CA CYS A 94 4.87 1.63 0.58
C CYS A 94 6.07 2.55 0.32
N ILE A 95 7.25 2.08 0.70
CA ILE A 95 8.51 2.81 0.47
C ILE A 95 8.80 2.93 -1.02
N ALA A 96 8.62 1.85 -1.80
CA ALA A 96 8.81 1.90 -3.24
C ALA A 96 7.84 2.88 -3.94
N VAL A 97 6.63 3.03 -3.41
CA VAL A 97 5.64 4.01 -3.87
C VAL A 97 6.04 5.44 -3.50
N GLY A 98 6.47 5.70 -2.26
CA GLY A 98 6.94 7.04 -1.87
C GLY A 98 8.23 7.46 -2.57
N TYR A 99 9.06 6.52 -3.01
CA TYR A 99 10.19 6.76 -3.93
C TYR A 99 9.80 6.64 -5.42
N SER A 100 8.52 6.79 -5.76
CA SER A 100 8.08 6.97 -7.15
C SER A 100 8.72 8.20 -7.78
N LYS A 101 8.86 9.26 -6.98
CA LYS A 101 9.66 10.45 -7.24
C LYS A 101 11.10 10.20 -6.76
N LYS A 102 12.08 10.95 -7.29
CA LYS A 102 13.51 10.82 -6.90
C LYS A 102 13.73 10.92 -5.38
N VAL A 103 12.85 11.61 -4.67
CA VAL A 103 12.90 11.81 -3.22
C VAL A 103 11.50 11.66 -2.65
N MET A 104 11.36 10.85 -1.60
CA MET A 104 10.14 10.78 -0.80
C MET A 104 9.98 12.05 0.04
N SER A 105 8.82 12.68 -0.02
CA SER A 105 8.48 13.88 0.73
C SER A 105 8.38 13.60 2.23
N TYR A 106 8.35 14.66 3.04
CA TYR A 106 8.17 14.55 4.49
C TYR A 106 6.83 13.88 4.84
N VAL A 107 5.73 14.23 4.15
CA VAL A 107 4.40 13.68 4.44
C VAL A 107 4.28 12.21 4.08
N GLU A 108 4.91 11.77 2.97
CA GLU A 108 4.97 10.36 2.57
C GLU A 108 5.81 9.53 3.57
N ARG A 109 6.93 10.08 4.07
CA ARG A 109 7.71 9.43 5.13
C ARG A 109 6.93 9.28 6.43
N GLN A 110 6.21 10.33 6.84
CA GLN A 110 5.35 10.28 8.02
C GLN A 110 4.24 9.23 7.85
N ALA A 111 3.64 9.15 6.66
CA ALA A 111 2.67 8.09 6.36
C ALA A 111 3.31 6.69 6.47
N CYS A 112 4.51 6.48 5.93
CA CYS A 112 5.23 5.21 6.07
C CYS A 112 5.53 4.87 7.53
N ARG A 113 5.93 5.83 8.36
CA ARG A 113 6.15 5.62 9.80
C ARG A 113 4.87 5.18 10.52
N GLN A 114 3.74 5.84 10.27
CA GLN A 114 2.44 5.43 10.83
C GLN A 114 2.04 4.01 10.39
N ILE A 115 2.38 3.63 9.15
CA ILE A 115 2.16 2.28 8.64
C ILE A 115 3.05 1.28 9.39
N THR A 116 4.33 1.59 9.65
CA THR A 116 5.21 0.69 10.42
C THR A 116 4.69 0.42 11.83
N GLU A 117 4.18 1.45 12.51
CA GLU A 117 3.59 1.31 13.84
C GLU A 117 2.38 0.37 13.83
N ARG A 118 1.49 0.52 12.84
CA ARG A 118 0.30 -0.34 12.70
C ARG A 118 0.65 -1.78 12.35
N LEU A 119 1.64 -1.98 11.49
CA LEU A 119 2.12 -3.31 11.10
C LEU A 119 2.98 -3.99 12.17
N GLY A 120 3.36 -3.26 13.23
CA GLY A 120 4.21 -3.80 14.30
C GLY A 120 5.66 -4.03 13.87
N VAL A 121 6.14 -3.29 12.87
CA VAL A 121 7.54 -3.33 12.40
C VAL A 121 8.27 -2.05 12.80
N LYS A 122 9.60 -2.10 12.86
CA LYS A 122 10.42 -0.95 13.27
C LYS A 122 10.73 -0.05 12.08
N PRO A 123 10.46 1.26 12.14
CA PRO A 123 10.78 2.18 11.03
C PRO A 123 12.28 2.25 10.72
N GLU A 124 13.14 2.04 11.71
CA GLU A 124 14.59 2.08 11.56
C GLU A 124 15.13 0.98 10.64
N ASP A 125 14.40 -0.14 10.50
CA ASP A 125 14.77 -1.23 9.59
C ASP A 125 14.61 -0.82 8.10
N TYR A 126 14.07 0.37 7.83
CA TYR A 126 13.70 0.84 6.50
C TYR A 126 14.16 2.27 6.16
N ASP A 127 15.09 2.85 6.94
CA ASP A 127 15.59 4.22 6.78
C ASP A 127 14.48 5.30 6.81
N LEU A 128 13.42 5.05 7.58
CA LEU A 128 12.28 5.96 7.75
C LEU A 128 12.46 6.92 8.91
#